data_AF-A0AAD0URT2-F1
#
_entry.id   AF-A0AAD0URT2-F1
#
_cell.length_a   1.000
_cell.length_b   1.000
_cell.length_c   1.000
_cell.angle_alpha   90.00
_cell.angle_beta   90.00
_cell.angle_gamma   90.00
#
_symmetry.space_group_name_H-M   'P 1'
#
loop_
_entity.id
_entity.type
_entity.pdbx_description
1 polymer ?
#
loop_
_entity_poly.entity_id
_entity_poly.type
_entity_poly.pdbx_seq_one_letter_code
_entity_poly.pdbx_strand_id
1 'polypeptide(L)'
;MKFLLSILLFSIFFLRCATYSTSSYSQFEQEKSVNLSSVSSNRLSLLTTRYLKSNDLDEKFEKTPLVVLYDLDNLLVAYKSRELAYYLSELCYLTGNSLDMEDPQFAKMYASALVYSYTYLFDKKATPAADPFSAEFRFALQTYNRSLAQLVRFAKKNRKLANVTDLNLPLIRGSLEMIGSETETAWRPQNFLQVEVAYDYKVKGFSNHISKYGIGTPLILNRKFPENESEGRIKYEFINGVGQAYPATAFVSLEESYLGTRDLMNLRAKIHVYDPVFRDRITLDGISLPMEIDTTTPLAYMLTIAQQRDSLKAVFDGETSMSRKGLYLVYPYHKDKIPVVFLHGLASSPFVWFPMINELLSDPEIKAKYQFWVYWYPTAMPMVFSAADFRDTLYDLRKTYDPKNENKNFDRSVLIGHSMGGLITKLAVTDSTIEQWMKAAEIPRSVFDSMNDESKKEIRRVLEFKPVPFIKRAIFIATPHRGSNLANGILGTIARFLFRLPKEVIQKVEYGLAFLNATHKKGELVAGVYGFDGLAPKSLFMKVTGEFKPQVKFHSIIGNSKLADLDWISDSVVPYESSHLENPESEILVPSEHSVQNHLPTFLEVKRILKEHAKENEPEKTKPEGKNPLPF
;
A
#
# COMPACT_ATOMS: atom_id res chain seq x y z
N MET A 1 -16.20 84.36 -17.45
CA MET A 1 -16.75 83.08 -17.99
C MET A 1 -15.69 81.95 -18.07
N LYS A 2 -14.72 81.88 -17.14
CA LYS A 2 -13.74 80.77 -17.02
C LYS A 2 -13.65 80.18 -15.61
N PHE A 3 -14.45 80.68 -14.66
CA PHE A 3 -14.46 80.20 -13.26
C PHE A 3 -15.63 79.25 -12.95
N LEU A 4 -16.67 79.23 -13.79
CA LEU A 4 -17.81 78.31 -13.63
C LEU A 4 -17.64 76.95 -14.31
N LEU A 5 -16.71 76.82 -15.27
CA LEU A 5 -16.49 75.54 -15.98
C LEU A 5 -15.55 74.59 -15.23
N SER A 6 -14.64 75.11 -14.38
CA SER A 6 -13.75 74.27 -13.55
C SER A 6 -14.44 73.66 -12.33
N ILE A 7 -15.58 74.21 -11.88
CA ILE A 7 -16.36 73.64 -10.78
C ILE A 7 -17.26 72.50 -11.28
N LEU A 8 -17.72 72.53 -12.54
CA LEU A 8 -18.56 71.46 -13.09
C LEU A 8 -17.77 70.17 -13.42
N LEU A 9 -16.46 70.25 -13.69
CA LEU A 9 -15.61 69.08 -13.95
C LEU A 9 -15.00 68.46 -12.67
N PHE A 10 -14.98 69.18 -11.55
CA PHE A 10 -14.58 68.62 -10.25
C PHE A 10 -15.75 68.02 -9.44
N SER A 11 -17.00 68.21 -9.91
CA SER A 11 -18.21 67.73 -9.21
C SER A 11 -18.62 66.30 -9.59
N ILE A 12 -18.01 65.70 -10.62
CA ILE A 12 -18.39 64.34 -11.09
C ILE A 12 -17.68 63.23 -10.28
N PHE A 13 -16.76 63.58 -9.37
CA PHE A 13 -15.99 62.59 -8.61
C PHE A 13 -16.55 62.22 -7.22
N PHE A 14 -17.69 62.77 -6.78
CA PHE A 14 -18.14 62.58 -5.39
C PHE A 14 -19.59 62.14 -5.17
N LEU A 15 -20.25 61.53 -6.15
CA LEU A 15 -21.50 60.81 -5.91
C LEU A 15 -21.56 59.54 -6.76
N ARG A 16 -20.68 58.57 -6.49
CA ARG A 16 -21.02 57.18 -6.84
C ARG A 16 -22.10 56.72 -5.86
N CYS A 17 -23.36 56.93 -6.23
CA CYS A 17 -24.47 56.15 -5.67
C CYS A 17 -24.16 54.65 -5.79
N ALA A 18 -24.79 53.81 -4.97
CA ALA A 18 -24.60 52.37 -5.02
C ALA A 18 -24.80 51.85 -6.46
N THR A 19 -23.70 51.44 -7.11
CA THR A 19 -23.71 50.85 -8.45
C THR A 19 -23.72 49.34 -8.32
N TYR A 20 -24.79 48.71 -8.81
CA TYR A 20 -24.93 47.25 -8.84
C TYR A 20 -24.69 46.75 -10.26
N SER A 21 -23.86 45.72 -10.42
CA SER A 21 -23.65 45.05 -11.70
C SER A 21 -23.56 43.54 -11.47
N THR A 22 -23.95 42.77 -12.47
CA THR A 22 -23.83 41.32 -12.47
C THR A 22 -23.00 40.88 -13.67
N SER A 23 -22.09 39.94 -13.45
CA SER A 23 -21.43 39.17 -14.52
C SER A 23 -21.85 37.71 -14.39
N SER A 24 -21.89 37.00 -15.50
CA SER A 24 -22.14 35.55 -15.49
C SER A 24 -20.85 34.81 -15.17
N TYR A 25 -20.90 33.84 -14.27
CA TYR A 25 -19.83 32.86 -14.09
C TYR A 25 -19.80 31.88 -15.27
N SER A 26 -18.63 31.34 -15.60
CA SER A 26 -18.57 30.11 -16.40
C SER A 26 -19.08 28.90 -15.60
N GLN A 27 -19.37 27.78 -16.29
CA GLN A 27 -19.92 26.54 -15.69
C GLN A 27 -19.13 26.04 -14.45
N PHE A 28 -17.83 26.27 -14.37
CA PHE A 28 -16.96 25.77 -13.29
C PHE A 28 -16.47 26.85 -12.31
N GLU A 29 -16.58 28.12 -12.69
CA GLU A 29 -15.94 29.21 -11.94
C GLU A 29 -16.65 29.49 -10.62
N GLN A 30 -17.98 29.49 -10.62
CA GLN A 30 -18.76 29.63 -9.40
C GLN A 30 -18.41 28.51 -8.42
N GLU A 31 -18.46 27.27 -8.86
CA GLU A 31 -18.18 26.10 -8.02
C GLU A 31 -16.75 26.14 -7.49
N LYS A 32 -15.77 26.52 -8.31
CA LYS A 32 -14.38 26.71 -7.85
C LYS A 32 -14.30 27.79 -6.77
N SER A 33 -15.01 28.91 -6.93
CA SER A 33 -14.95 30.04 -5.99
C SER A 33 -15.55 29.71 -4.62
N VAL A 34 -16.66 28.96 -4.58
CA VAL A 34 -17.34 28.60 -3.31
C VAL A 34 -16.66 27.45 -2.56
N ASN A 35 -15.73 26.74 -3.21
CA ASN A 35 -14.94 25.66 -2.62
C ASN A 35 -13.54 26.10 -2.15
N LEU A 36 -13.19 27.40 -2.29
CA LEU A 36 -11.95 27.94 -1.73
C LEU A 36 -12.04 28.03 -0.21
N SER A 37 -10.93 27.71 0.45
CA SER A 37 -10.73 27.86 1.89
C SER A 37 -9.26 28.12 2.20
N SER A 38 -8.95 28.46 3.46
CA SER A 38 -7.57 28.71 3.89
C SER A 38 -6.68 27.47 3.70
N VAL A 39 -7.29 26.29 3.76
CA VAL A 39 -6.67 24.99 3.48
C VAL A 39 -6.40 24.79 1.98
N SER A 40 -7.40 25.02 1.13
CA SER A 40 -7.32 24.64 -0.30
C SER A 40 -6.61 25.68 -1.17
N SER A 41 -6.54 26.93 -0.72
CA SER A 41 -6.11 28.05 -1.57
C SER A 41 -5.28 29.13 -0.87
N ASN A 42 -5.00 28.97 0.42
CA ASN A 42 -4.37 30.00 1.25
C ASN A 42 -5.12 31.36 1.20
N ARG A 43 -6.45 31.30 1.11
CA ARG A 43 -7.37 32.44 1.15
C ARG A 43 -8.60 32.05 1.95
N LEU A 44 -9.24 32.99 2.63
CA LEU A 44 -10.47 32.70 3.37
C LEU A 44 -11.59 32.20 2.45
N SER A 45 -12.40 31.30 2.99
CA SER A 45 -13.65 30.88 2.35
C SER A 45 -14.61 32.06 2.22
N LEU A 46 -15.51 31.97 1.24
CA LEU A 46 -16.55 32.99 1.04
C LEU A 46 -17.41 33.20 2.30
N LEU A 47 -17.60 32.15 3.09
CA LEU A 47 -18.34 32.16 4.35
C LEU A 47 -17.66 33.07 5.39
N THR A 48 -16.38 32.82 5.65
CA THR A 48 -15.60 33.61 6.62
C THR A 48 -15.39 35.04 6.12
N THR A 49 -15.11 35.25 4.83
CA THR A 49 -15.00 36.60 4.26
C THR A 49 -16.30 37.39 4.41
N ARG A 50 -17.47 36.77 4.16
CA ARG A 50 -18.77 37.43 4.37
C ARG A 50 -18.99 37.78 5.83
N TYR A 51 -18.64 36.88 6.74
CA TYR A 51 -18.72 37.14 8.17
C TYR A 51 -17.84 38.33 8.57
N LEU A 52 -16.57 38.34 8.18
CA LEU A 52 -15.65 39.44 8.50
C LEU A 52 -16.15 40.78 7.95
N LYS A 53 -16.60 40.82 6.69
CA LYS A 53 -17.13 42.04 6.07
C LYS A 53 -18.39 42.55 6.74
N SER A 54 -19.32 41.65 7.05
CA SER A 54 -20.60 42.01 7.69
C SER A 54 -20.43 42.53 9.12
N ASN A 55 -19.28 42.25 9.74
CA ASN A 55 -18.95 42.67 11.11
C ASN A 55 -17.83 43.72 11.18
N ASP A 56 -17.41 44.33 10.06
CA ASP A 56 -16.32 45.31 10.01
C ASP A 56 -15.00 44.78 10.60
N LEU A 57 -14.66 43.52 10.28
CA LEU A 57 -13.45 42.82 10.74
C LEU A 57 -12.47 42.49 9.61
N ASP A 58 -12.85 42.65 8.34
CA ASP A 58 -12.05 42.24 7.18
C ASP A 58 -10.68 42.93 7.16
N GLU A 59 -10.66 44.27 7.12
CA GLU A 59 -9.41 45.04 7.18
C GLU A 59 -8.67 44.90 8.53
N LYS A 60 -9.40 44.72 9.63
CA LYS A 60 -8.81 44.58 10.97
C LYS A 60 -8.07 43.26 11.10
N PHE A 61 -8.57 42.20 10.48
CA PHE A 61 -7.91 40.90 10.47
C PHE A 61 -6.63 40.94 9.66
N GLU A 62 -6.61 41.63 8.51
CA GLU A 62 -5.40 41.82 7.71
C GLU A 62 -4.30 42.58 8.47
N LYS A 63 -4.68 43.63 9.22
CA LYS A 63 -3.72 44.48 9.95
C LYS A 63 -3.29 43.88 11.30
N THR A 64 -4.23 43.29 12.04
CA THR A 64 -4.05 42.85 13.44
C THR A 64 -4.77 41.52 13.69
N PRO A 65 -4.32 40.41 13.08
CA PRO A 65 -5.05 39.14 13.09
C PRO A 65 -5.25 38.60 14.51
N LEU A 66 -4.22 38.68 15.37
CA LEU A 66 -4.30 38.15 16.73
C LEU A 66 -5.37 38.84 17.57
N VAL A 67 -5.53 40.17 17.44
CA VAL A 67 -6.55 40.93 18.20
C VAL A 67 -7.94 40.44 17.81
N VAL A 68 -8.21 40.37 16.50
CA VAL A 68 -9.48 39.85 15.98
C VAL A 68 -9.75 38.44 16.47
N LEU A 69 -8.74 37.56 16.46
CA LEU A 69 -8.90 36.19 16.94
C LEU A 69 -9.22 36.11 18.44
N TYR A 70 -8.60 36.93 19.30
CA TYR A 70 -8.94 36.99 20.73
C TYR A 70 -10.36 37.51 20.97
N ASP A 71 -10.77 38.54 20.23
CA ASP A 71 -12.11 39.11 20.34
C ASP A 71 -13.17 38.10 19.91
N LEU A 72 -12.97 37.44 18.77
CA LEU A 72 -13.87 36.39 18.29
C LEU A 72 -13.92 35.18 19.22
N ASP A 73 -12.80 34.80 19.84
CA ASP A 73 -12.78 33.75 20.86
C ASP A 73 -13.62 34.12 22.10
N ASN A 74 -13.54 35.37 22.57
CA ASN A 74 -14.42 35.85 23.64
C ASN A 74 -15.90 35.71 23.26
N LEU A 75 -16.27 36.05 22.02
CA LEU A 75 -17.64 35.90 21.53
C LEU A 75 -18.04 34.42 21.40
N LEU A 76 -17.13 33.55 20.95
CA LEU A 76 -17.36 32.11 20.89
C LEU A 76 -17.69 31.55 22.28
N VAL A 77 -16.90 31.88 23.30
CA VAL A 77 -17.15 31.40 24.68
C VAL A 77 -18.46 31.96 25.24
N ALA A 78 -18.76 33.24 24.98
CA ALA A 78 -19.96 33.90 25.48
C ALA A 78 -21.24 33.35 24.84
N TYR A 79 -21.27 33.23 23.52
CA TYR A 79 -22.47 32.86 22.76
C TYR A 79 -22.55 31.38 22.41
N LYS A 80 -21.44 30.63 22.54
CA LYS A 80 -21.33 29.21 22.16
C LYS A 80 -21.73 28.96 20.70
N SER A 81 -21.48 29.94 19.83
CA SER A 81 -21.85 29.86 18.42
C SER A 81 -21.00 28.83 17.68
N ARG A 82 -21.65 27.83 17.08
CA ARG A 82 -20.97 26.82 16.26
C ARG A 82 -20.31 27.46 15.04
N GLU A 83 -20.98 28.39 14.37
CA GLU A 83 -20.42 29.10 13.20
C GLU A 83 -19.15 29.88 13.55
N LEU A 84 -19.13 30.57 14.70
CA LEU A 84 -17.92 31.26 15.18
C LEU A 84 -16.75 30.31 15.39
N ALA A 85 -17.00 29.08 15.87
CA ALA A 85 -15.95 28.07 16.00
C ALA A 85 -15.34 27.71 14.63
N TYR A 86 -16.15 27.60 13.58
CA TYR A 86 -15.62 27.41 12.23
C TYR A 86 -14.79 28.60 11.76
N TYR A 87 -15.33 29.83 11.83
CA TYR A 87 -14.60 31.03 11.38
C TYR A 87 -13.26 31.18 12.10
N LEU A 88 -13.24 31.01 13.43
CA LEU A 88 -12.01 31.01 14.22
C LEU A 88 -11.02 29.93 13.76
N SER A 89 -11.52 28.71 13.47
CA SER A 89 -10.66 27.64 12.97
C SER A 89 -9.98 28.01 11.66
N GLU A 90 -10.72 28.60 10.71
CA GLU A 90 -10.20 28.97 9.39
C GLU A 90 -9.22 30.13 9.48
N LEU A 91 -9.54 31.16 10.28
CA LEU A 91 -8.69 32.32 10.51
C LEU A 91 -7.37 31.93 11.17
N CYS A 92 -7.41 31.09 12.22
CA CYS A 92 -6.22 30.55 12.87
C CYS A 92 -5.35 29.78 11.87
N TYR A 93 -5.95 28.92 11.05
CA TYR A 93 -5.21 28.17 10.03
C TYR A 93 -4.54 29.09 9.02
N LEU A 94 -5.25 30.12 8.53
CA LEU A 94 -4.69 31.08 7.58
C LEU A 94 -3.53 31.88 8.20
N THR A 95 -3.67 32.35 9.44
CA THR A 95 -2.58 33.02 10.16
C THR A 95 -1.40 32.07 10.37
N GLY A 96 -1.65 30.79 10.64
CA GLY A 96 -0.61 29.75 10.72
C GLY A 96 0.15 29.54 9.41
N ASN A 97 -0.50 29.68 8.25
CA ASN A 97 0.14 29.50 6.94
C ASN A 97 1.18 30.59 6.62
N SER A 98 1.08 31.78 7.24
CA SER A 98 2.06 32.87 7.05
C SER A 98 3.27 32.80 7.97
N LEU A 99 3.32 31.81 8.88
CA LEU A 99 4.36 31.66 9.88
C LEU A 99 5.33 30.54 9.52
N ASP A 100 6.62 30.76 9.81
CA ASP A 100 7.62 29.70 9.78
C ASP A 100 7.40 28.73 10.95
N MET A 101 7.75 27.46 10.77
CA MET A 101 7.58 26.42 11.81
C MET A 101 8.41 26.68 13.09
N GLU A 102 9.38 27.58 13.03
CA GLU A 102 10.22 28.00 14.17
C GLU A 102 9.59 29.15 14.96
N ASP A 103 8.57 29.82 14.40
CA ASP A 103 7.86 30.87 15.08
C ASP A 103 7.08 30.30 16.29
N PRO A 104 7.20 30.89 17.49
CA PRO A 104 6.44 30.46 18.66
C PRO A 104 4.92 30.44 18.47
N GLN A 105 4.39 31.25 17.54
CA GLN A 105 2.97 31.31 17.19
C GLN A 105 2.55 30.19 16.23
N PHE A 106 3.46 29.51 15.53
CA PHE A 106 3.10 28.46 14.56
C PHE A 106 2.26 27.36 15.20
N ALA A 107 2.80 26.74 16.26
CA ALA A 107 2.09 25.69 16.99
C ALA A 107 0.80 26.23 17.61
N LYS A 108 0.81 27.49 18.08
CA LYS A 108 -0.34 28.16 18.67
C LYS A 108 -1.51 28.27 17.72
N MET A 109 -1.24 28.72 16.49
CA MET A 109 -2.26 28.91 15.46
C MET A 109 -2.86 27.58 15.01
N TYR A 110 -2.04 26.56 14.71
CA TYR A 110 -2.57 25.26 14.27
C TYR A 110 -3.23 24.47 15.41
N ALA A 111 -2.75 24.57 16.65
CA ALA A 111 -3.42 23.94 17.79
C ALA A 111 -4.80 24.58 18.05
N SER A 112 -4.89 25.91 17.94
CA SER A 112 -6.17 26.62 18.07
C SER A 112 -7.11 26.27 16.91
N ALA A 113 -6.60 26.22 15.68
CA ALA A 113 -7.39 25.78 14.52
C ALA A 113 -7.94 24.36 14.69
N LEU A 114 -7.14 23.43 15.22
CA LEU A 114 -7.55 22.07 15.55
C LEU A 114 -8.65 22.05 16.62
N VAL A 115 -8.49 22.79 17.72
CA VAL A 115 -9.46 22.83 18.82
C VAL A 115 -10.78 23.46 18.39
N TYR A 116 -10.75 24.57 17.66
CA TYR A 116 -11.97 25.24 17.19
C TYR A 116 -12.71 24.41 16.13
N SER A 117 -12.00 23.76 15.20
CA SER A 117 -12.62 22.84 14.25
C SER A 117 -13.19 21.59 14.94
N TYR A 118 -12.51 21.03 15.94
CA TYR A 118 -13.07 19.96 16.78
C TYR A 118 -14.34 20.44 17.52
N THR A 119 -14.32 21.66 18.06
CA THR A 119 -15.46 22.28 18.73
C THR A 119 -16.65 22.41 17.78
N TYR A 120 -16.41 22.87 16.55
CA TYR A 120 -17.43 22.91 15.49
C TYR A 120 -18.01 21.52 15.20
N LEU A 121 -17.15 20.50 15.09
CA LEU A 121 -17.56 19.16 14.64
C LEU A 121 -18.30 18.38 15.74
N PHE A 122 -17.84 18.48 16.99
CA PHE A 122 -18.20 17.49 18.02
C PHE A 122 -18.70 18.08 19.35
N ASP A 123 -18.43 19.35 19.67
CA ASP A 123 -18.86 19.91 20.96
C ASP A 123 -20.38 20.07 21.00
N LYS A 124 -21.03 19.32 21.90
CA LYS A 124 -22.49 19.34 22.09
C LYS A 124 -23.00 20.65 22.68
N LYS A 125 -22.12 21.47 23.29
CA LYS A 125 -22.47 22.79 23.83
C LYS A 125 -22.49 23.89 22.76
N ALA A 126 -21.93 23.64 21.57
CA ALA A 126 -21.97 24.59 20.46
C ALA A 126 -23.36 24.59 19.81
N THR A 127 -23.94 25.76 19.61
CA THR A 127 -25.29 25.97 19.06
C THR A 127 -25.25 26.77 17.75
N PRO A 128 -26.07 26.44 16.74
CA PRO A 128 -26.99 25.29 16.67
C PRO A 128 -26.23 23.96 16.58
N ALA A 129 -26.95 22.83 16.51
CA ALA A 129 -26.33 21.53 16.27
C ALA A 129 -25.58 21.51 14.93
N ALA A 130 -24.53 20.68 14.81
CA ALA A 130 -23.81 20.55 13.55
C ALA A 130 -24.73 20.00 12.46
N ASP A 131 -24.67 20.62 11.28
CA ASP A 131 -25.27 20.11 10.05
C ASP A 131 -24.18 19.44 9.20
N PRO A 132 -24.18 18.10 9.05
CA PRO A 132 -23.18 17.39 8.24
C PRO A 132 -23.22 17.73 6.75
N PHE A 133 -24.29 18.37 6.26
CA PHE A 133 -24.44 18.75 4.85
C PHE A 133 -23.99 20.19 4.56
N SER A 134 -23.63 20.97 5.59
CA SER A 134 -23.18 22.35 5.40
C SER A 134 -21.76 22.43 4.84
N ALA A 135 -21.47 23.53 4.14
CA ALA A 135 -20.12 23.79 3.62
C ALA A 135 -19.12 24.01 4.77
N GLU A 136 -19.56 24.66 5.85
CA GLU A 136 -18.81 24.85 7.10
C GLU A 136 -18.39 23.51 7.69
N PHE A 137 -19.24 22.48 7.68
CA PHE A 137 -18.88 21.16 8.21
C PHE A 137 -17.76 20.52 7.41
N ARG A 138 -17.84 20.57 6.08
CA ARG A 138 -16.79 20.09 5.19
C ARG A 138 -15.48 20.85 5.39
N PHE A 139 -15.53 22.18 5.50
CA PHE A 139 -14.33 22.99 5.71
C PHE A 139 -13.75 22.83 7.11
N ALA A 140 -14.57 22.73 8.16
CA ALA A 140 -14.11 22.43 9.51
C ALA A 140 -13.41 21.06 9.57
N LEU A 141 -13.94 20.03 8.90
CA LEU A 141 -13.30 18.73 8.77
C LEU A 141 -11.93 18.83 8.10
N GLN A 142 -11.84 19.55 6.98
CA GLN A 142 -10.57 19.76 6.28
C GLN A 142 -9.57 20.54 7.15
N THR A 143 -10.00 21.62 7.80
CA THR A 143 -9.17 22.42 8.71
C THR A 143 -8.68 21.57 9.88
N TYR A 144 -9.52 20.72 10.47
CA TYR A 144 -9.13 19.80 11.53
C TYR A 144 -8.01 18.85 11.06
N ASN A 145 -8.25 18.10 9.98
CA ASN A 145 -7.29 17.11 9.47
C ASN A 145 -5.96 17.77 9.04
N ARG A 146 -6.00 19.00 8.52
CA ARG A 146 -4.81 19.70 8.03
C ARG A 146 -4.07 20.44 9.14
N SER A 147 -4.77 20.92 10.17
CA SER A 147 -4.14 21.46 11.38
C SER A 147 -3.37 20.38 12.11
N LEU A 148 -3.96 19.19 12.28
CA LEU A 148 -3.28 18.04 12.88
C LEU A 148 -2.04 17.63 12.06
N ALA A 149 -2.12 17.65 10.73
CA ALA A 149 -0.95 17.43 9.87
C ALA A 149 0.19 18.43 10.15
N GLN A 150 -0.10 19.72 10.31
CA GLN A 150 0.91 20.72 10.63
C GLN A 150 1.53 20.51 12.01
N LEU A 151 0.72 20.12 12.99
CA LEU A 151 1.18 19.79 14.34
C LEU A 151 2.06 18.54 14.37
N VAL A 152 1.76 17.52 13.55
CA VAL A 152 2.62 16.34 13.38
C VAL A 152 3.98 16.75 12.81
N ARG A 153 4.02 17.63 11.79
CA ARG A 153 5.29 18.16 11.24
C ARG A 153 6.07 18.94 12.29
N PHE A 154 5.38 19.78 13.07
CA PHE A 154 5.99 20.53 14.18
C PHE A 154 6.59 19.59 15.24
N ALA A 155 5.83 18.59 15.70
CA ALA A 155 6.28 17.63 16.69
C ALA A 155 7.48 16.81 16.18
N LYS A 156 7.48 16.43 14.90
CA LYS A 156 8.60 15.76 14.23
C LYS A 156 9.86 16.63 14.25
N LYS A 157 9.78 17.87 13.77
CA LYS A 157 10.91 18.80 13.70
C LYS A 157 11.53 19.05 15.08
N ASN A 158 10.69 19.14 16.10
CA ASN A 158 11.10 19.40 17.49
C ASN A 158 11.42 18.12 18.30
N ARG A 159 11.49 16.95 17.66
CA ARG A 159 11.78 15.64 18.31
C ARG A 159 10.83 15.28 19.46
N LYS A 160 9.60 15.78 19.44
CA LYS A 160 8.56 15.52 20.45
C LYS A 160 7.70 14.27 20.17
N LEU A 161 7.94 13.57 19.06
CA LEU A 161 7.17 12.37 18.70
C LEU A 161 7.50 11.13 19.55
N ALA A 162 8.66 11.10 20.24
CA ALA A 162 9.03 9.98 21.11
C ALA A 162 8.14 9.92 22.37
N ASN A 163 7.77 11.08 22.91
CA ASN A 163 6.89 11.23 24.07
C ASN A 163 5.73 12.15 23.70
N VAL A 164 4.78 11.63 22.92
CA VAL A 164 3.62 12.40 22.47
C VAL A 164 2.77 12.94 23.63
N THR A 165 2.80 12.27 24.79
CA THR A 165 2.14 12.71 26.03
C THR A 165 2.81 13.91 26.70
N ASP A 166 4.04 14.25 26.33
CA ASP A 166 4.73 15.44 26.82
C ASP A 166 4.44 16.67 25.93
N LEU A 167 3.59 16.49 24.90
CA LEU A 167 3.25 17.54 23.95
C LEU A 167 2.19 18.47 24.55
N ASN A 168 2.64 19.54 25.19
CA ASN A 168 1.79 20.70 25.51
C ASN A 168 1.86 21.74 24.37
N LEU A 169 0.70 22.06 23.78
CA LEU A 169 0.58 23.01 22.68
C LEU A 169 -0.11 24.30 23.16
N PRO A 170 0.48 25.49 22.96
CA PRO A 170 -0.21 26.73 23.31
C PRO A 170 -1.46 26.90 22.45
N LEU A 171 -2.49 27.52 23.01
CA LEU A 171 -3.70 27.94 22.30
C LEU A 171 -3.82 29.46 22.36
N ILE A 172 -4.69 30.06 21.54
CA ILE A 172 -5.07 31.48 21.70
C ILE A 172 -5.43 31.74 23.16
N ARG A 173 -6.28 30.90 23.74
CA ARG A 173 -6.58 30.89 25.17
C ARG A 173 -6.08 29.60 25.82
N GLY A 174 -5.05 29.75 26.66
CA GLY A 174 -4.49 28.66 27.46
C GLY A 174 -3.66 27.66 26.65
N SER A 175 -3.82 26.37 26.93
CA SER A 175 -2.99 25.32 26.33
C SER A 175 -3.75 24.00 26.15
N LEU A 176 -3.28 23.17 25.22
CA LEU A 176 -3.78 21.83 24.93
C LEU A 176 -2.76 20.81 25.45
N GLU A 177 -3.15 20.07 26.48
CA GLU A 177 -2.34 19.07 27.15
C GLU A 177 -2.70 17.66 26.65
N MET A 178 -1.72 16.94 26.10
CA MET A 178 -1.88 15.57 25.65
C MET A 178 -1.72 14.59 26.83
N ILE A 179 -2.83 14.14 27.42
CA ILE A 179 -2.80 13.29 28.63
C ILE A 179 -2.59 11.79 28.33
N GLY A 180 -2.65 11.39 27.06
CA GLY A 180 -2.57 9.98 26.66
C GLY A 180 -2.40 9.78 25.17
N SER A 181 -1.88 8.60 24.81
CA SER A 181 -1.77 8.11 23.44
C SER A 181 -2.33 6.70 23.35
N GLU A 182 -3.34 6.49 22.51
CA GLU A 182 -3.93 5.20 22.19
C GLU A 182 -3.44 4.79 20.80
N THR A 183 -2.83 3.61 20.68
CA THR A 183 -2.30 3.14 19.40
C THR A 183 -2.80 1.74 19.09
N GLU A 184 -3.58 1.63 18.02
CA GLU A 184 -4.12 0.39 17.46
C GLU A 184 -3.45 0.09 16.11
N THR A 185 -2.12 -0.09 16.15
CA THR A 185 -1.30 -0.49 14.99
C THR A 185 -0.52 -1.75 15.33
N ALA A 186 -0.05 -2.49 14.32
CA ALA A 186 0.69 -3.73 14.54
C ALA A 186 1.98 -3.56 15.38
N TRP A 187 2.56 -2.35 15.38
CA TRP A 187 3.65 -1.95 16.28
C TRP A 187 3.37 -0.60 16.89
N ARG A 188 4.00 -0.29 18.03
CA ARG A 188 3.80 0.98 18.73
C ARG A 188 4.60 2.12 18.08
N PRO A 189 4.22 3.40 18.29
CA PRO A 189 4.95 4.55 17.78
C PRO A 189 6.43 4.58 18.13
N GLN A 190 6.79 4.12 19.33
CA GLN A 190 8.17 3.95 19.78
C GLN A 190 9.01 3.00 18.90
N ASN A 191 8.37 2.08 18.16
CA ASN A 191 9.05 1.20 17.21
C ASN A 191 9.28 1.87 15.84
N PHE A 192 8.72 3.06 15.61
CA PHE A 192 8.95 3.83 14.39
C PHE A 192 9.99 4.90 14.63
N LEU A 193 10.96 4.99 13.73
CA LEU A 193 12.03 5.99 13.83
C LEU A 193 11.63 7.30 13.18
N GLN A 194 10.67 7.27 12.25
CA GLN A 194 10.22 8.43 11.50
C GLN A 194 8.71 8.33 11.25
N VAL A 195 8.04 9.47 11.34
CA VAL A 195 6.64 9.66 10.95
C VAL A 195 6.61 10.74 9.89
N GLU A 196 5.89 10.48 8.80
CA GLU A 196 5.64 11.46 7.74
C GLU A 196 4.14 11.70 7.59
N VAL A 197 3.77 12.87 7.07
CA VAL A 197 2.38 13.15 6.71
C VAL A 197 2.14 12.71 5.27
N ALA A 198 1.13 11.88 5.02
CA ALA A 198 0.88 11.34 3.68
C ALA A 198 0.58 12.45 2.65
N TYR A 199 -0.03 13.55 3.09
CA TYR A 199 -0.33 14.72 2.25
C TYR A 199 0.87 15.37 1.54
N ASP A 200 2.10 15.11 2.01
CA ASP A 200 3.31 15.70 1.44
C ASP A 200 3.79 14.97 0.18
N TYR A 201 3.18 13.83 -0.15
CA TYR A 201 3.64 12.95 -1.22
C TYR A 201 2.61 12.87 -2.35
N LYS A 202 3.11 13.02 -3.58
CA LYS A 202 2.35 12.73 -4.80
C LYS A 202 2.80 11.40 -5.37
N VAL A 203 1.95 10.38 -5.28
CA VAL A 203 2.24 9.05 -5.80
C VAL A 203 2.18 9.03 -7.32
N LYS A 204 3.07 8.23 -7.94
CA LYS A 204 3.05 7.83 -9.35
C LYS A 204 3.39 6.34 -9.44
N GLY A 205 3.03 5.69 -10.55
CA GLY A 205 3.41 4.29 -10.83
C GLY A 205 2.40 3.23 -10.38
N PHE A 206 1.29 3.63 -9.77
CA PHE A 206 0.15 2.75 -9.49
C PHE A 206 -1.02 3.09 -10.43
N SER A 207 -1.81 2.10 -10.80
CA SER A 207 -3.01 2.28 -11.64
C SER A 207 -4.10 3.08 -10.92
N ASN A 208 -4.21 2.95 -9.60
CA ASN A 208 -5.14 3.68 -8.77
C ASN A 208 -4.48 4.18 -7.48
N HIS A 209 -5.00 5.28 -6.93
CA HIS A 209 -4.64 5.77 -5.59
C HIS A 209 -5.75 5.39 -4.61
N ILE A 210 -5.45 4.47 -3.70
CA ILE A 210 -6.39 3.95 -2.73
C ILE A 210 -6.38 4.85 -1.50
N SER A 211 -7.35 5.76 -1.49
CA SER A 211 -7.63 6.66 -0.37
C SER A 211 -9.12 6.82 -0.15
N LYS A 212 -9.49 7.31 1.03
CA LYS A 212 -10.88 7.60 1.42
C LYS A 212 -10.90 8.86 2.28
N TYR A 213 -11.77 9.80 1.96
CA TYR A 213 -11.98 10.98 2.79
C TYR A 213 -12.69 10.62 4.10
N GLY A 214 -12.33 11.28 5.19
CA GLY A 214 -12.90 11.03 6.51
C GLY A 214 -12.29 11.95 7.59
N ILE A 215 -12.41 11.56 8.85
CA ILE A 215 -11.79 12.25 9.98
C ILE A 215 -10.39 11.68 10.28
N GLY A 216 -9.46 12.56 10.64
CA GLY A 216 -8.09 12.22 11.00
C GLY A 216 -7.07 12.56 9.91
N THR A 217 -5.79 12.51 10.28
CA THR A 217 -4.66 12.78 9.37
C THR A 217 -3.99 11.47 8.96
N PRO A 218 -3.96 11.12 7.66
CA PRO A 218 -3.20 9.97 7.18
C PRO A 218 -1.69 10.23 7.31
N LEU A 219 -1.00 9.26 7.87
CA LEU A 219 0.42 9.25 8.19
C LEU A 219 1.13 8.07 7.54
N ILE A 220 2.44 8.21 7.37
CA ILE A 220 3.38 7.15 7.03
C ILE A 220 4.21 6.87 8.29
N LEU A 221 4.09 5.67 8.85
CA LEU A 221 4.89 5.22 9.99
C LEU A 221 6.07 4.38 9.47
N ASN A 222 7.30 4.85 9.65
CA ASN A 222 8.49 4.19 9.11
C ASN A 222 9.28 3.46 10.22
N ARG A 223 9.32 2.13 10.12
CA ARG A 223 10.07 1.21 10.98
C ARG A 223 11.38 0.85 10.30
N LYS A 224 12.54 1.37 10.73
CA LYS A 224 13.83 0.93 10.14
C LYS A 224 14.47 -0.26 10.83
N PHE A 225 14.20 -0.47 12.13
CA PHE A 225 14.75 -1.59 12.89
C PHE A 225 13.72 -2.14 13.90
N PRO A 226 13.49 -3.45 13.94
CA PRO A 226 12.74 -4.11 14.98
C PRO A 226 13.56 -4.11 16.27
N GLU A 227 13.27 -3.23 17.21
CA GLU A 227 13.69 -3.51 18.58
C GLU A 227 12.93 -4.75 19.06
N ASN A 228 13.65 -5.80 19.48
CA ASN A 228 13.14 -7.04 20.08
C ASN A 228 12.48 -8.09 19.16
N GLU A 229 12.72 -8.12 17.84
CA GLU A 229 12.34 -9.30 17.04
C GLU A 229 13.44 -10.37 17.01
N SER A 230 13.02 -11.64 17.03
CA SER A 230 13.94 -12.78 16.91
C SER A 230 14.64 -12.76 15.55
N GLU A 231 15.91 -13.15 15.51
CA GLU A 231 16.68 -13.31 14.25
C GLU A 231 15.94 -14.13 13.18
N GLY A 232 15.16 -15.14 13.60
CA GLY A 232 14.35 -15.97 12.71
C GLY A 232 13.23 -15.23 11.96
N ARG A 233 12.79 -14.05 12.42
CA ARG A 233 11.74 -13.24 11.77
C ARG A 233 12.31 -12.10 10.95
N ILE A 234 13.42 -11.50 11.40
CA ILE A 234 14.10 -10.39 10.73
C ILE A 234 14.42 -10.71 9.26
N LYS A 235 14.77 -11.98 8.96
CA LYS A 235 15.08 -12.42 7.59
C LYS A 235 13.91 -12.33 6.59
N TYR A 236 12.66 -12.20 7.05
CA TYR A 236 11.49 -12.08 6.17
C TYR A 236 10.97 -10.63 6.02
N GLU A 237 11.71 -9.66 6.56
CA GLU A 237 11.36 -8.24 6.43
C GLU A 237 11.66 -7.70 5.04
N PHE A 238 10.75 -6.87 4.53
CA PHE A 238 10.59 -6.62 3.11
C PHE A 238 11.88 -6.38 2.31
N ILE A 239 12.74 -5.47 2.77
CA ILE A 239 14.10 -5.33 2.24
C ILE A 239 15.00 -4.95 3.41
N ASN A 240 15.95 -5.84 3.72
CA ASN A 240 16.91 -5.62 4.80
C ASN A 240 17.61 -4.26 4.64
N GLY A 241 17.54 -3.42 5.66
CA GLY A 241 18.14 -2.09 5.70
C GLY A 241 17.30 -0.95 5.10
N VAL A 242 16.24 -1.20 4.33
CA VAL A 242 15.33 -0.15 3.78
C VAL A 242 14.37 0.37 4.85
N GLY A 243 13.93 -0.51 5.75
CA GLY A 243 12.81 -0.28 6.66
C GLY A 243 11.46 -0.57 6.00
N GLN A 244 10.40 -0.52 6.79
CA GLN A 244 9.02 -0.77 6.36
C GLN A 244 8.15 0.44 6.68
N ALA A 245 7.36 0.88 5.70
CA ALA A 245 6.45 2.00 5.86
C ALA A 245 4.99 1.52 5.95
N TYR A 246 4.31 1.93 7.01
CA TYR A 246 2.94 1.53 7.30
C TYR A 246 1.97 2.70 7.19
N PRO A 247 0.76 2.46 6.67
CA PRO A 247 -0.30 3.45 6.74
C PRO A 247 -0.77 3.58 8.19
N ALA A 248 -1.09 4.80 8.59
CA ALA A 248 -1.79 5.07 9.84
C ALA A 248 -2.68 6.30 9.68
N THR A 249 -3.65 6.45 10.57
CA THR A 249 -4.42 7.69 10.69
C THR A 249 -4.34 8.19 12.12
N ALA A 250 -3.85 9.42 12.30
CA ALA A 250 -3.85 10.11 13.57
C ALA A 250 -5.16 10.87 13.80
N PHE A 251 -5.64 10.85 15.03
CA PHE A 251 -6.84 11.56 15.47
C PHE A 251 -6.62 12.12 16.89
N VAL A 252 -7.20 13.28 17.19
CA VAL A 252 -7.15 13.91 18.52
C VAL A 252 -8.58 14.04 19.05
N SER A 253 -8.86 13.43 20.21
CA SER A 253 -10.09 13.65 20.96
C SER A 253 -9.85 14.64 22.10
N LEU A 254 -10.81 15.55 22.32
CA LEU A 254 -10.83 16.37 23.53
C LEU A 254 -11.58 15.60 24.61
N GLU A 255 -11.01 15.52 25.81
CA GLU A 255 -11.67 14.88 26.95
C GLU A 255 -12.69 15.81 27.62
N GLU A 256 -12.61 17.10 27.29
CA GLU A 256 -13.45 18.16 27.86
C GLU A 256 -13.93 19.10 26.76
N SER A 257 -15.12 19.67 26.96
CA SER A 257 -15.68 20.67 26.05
C SER A 257 -14.95 22.00 26.19
N TYR A 258 -14.47 22.55 25.08
CA TYR A 258 -13.85 23.88 25.03
C TYR A 258 -14.82 24.96 25.52
N LEU A 259 -16.10 24.86 25.13
CA LEU A 259 -17.16 25.80 25.55
C LEU A 259 -17.68 25.54 26.97
N GLY A 260 -17.12 24.54 27.64
CA GLY A 260 -17.66 23.93 28.84
C GLY A 260 -16.74 23.93 30.04
N THR A 261 -15.43 24.03 29.84
CA THR A 261 -14.45 24.03 30.91
C THR A 261 -14.36 25.41 31.56
N ARG A 262 -14.14 25.42 32.89
CA ARG A 262 -13.83 26.64 33.66
C ARG A 262 -12.34 26.95 33.64
N ASP A 263 -11.51 25.95 33.40
CA ASP A 263 -10.07 26.08 33.28
C ASP A 263 -9.66 25.83 31.83
N LEU A 264 -9.58 26.92 31.06
CA LEU A 264 -9.05 26.89 29.70
C LEU A 264 -7.52 26.88 29.71
N MET A 265 -6.86 26.98 30.87
CA MET A 265 -5.40 26.98 30.95
C MET A 265 -4.81 25.63 30.54
N ASN A 266 -5.52 24.52 30.78
CA ASN A 266 -5.09 23.16 30.44
C ASN A 266 -6.25 22.33 29.87
N LEU A 267 -6.56 22.51 28.58
CA LEU A 267 -7.54 21.67 27.89
C LEU A 267 -6.95 20.29 27.64
N ARG A 268 -7.59 19.24 28.15
CA ARG A 268 -7.06 17.88 28.07
C ARG A 268 -7.49 17.15 26.79
N ALA A 269 -6.55 16.45 26.16
CA ALA A 269 -6.78 15.70 24.93
C ALA A 269 -6.02 14.36 24.91
N LYS A 270 -6.50 13.45 24.07
CA LYS A 270 -5.81 12.19 23.74
C LYS A 270 -5.49 12.12 22.26
N ILE A 271 -4.33 11.58 21.93
CA ILE A 271 -3.95 11.23 20.57
C ILE A 271 -4.26 9.76 20.33
N HIS A 272 -4.83 9.48 19.17
CA HIS A 272 -5.15 8.16 18.68
C HIS A 272 -4.41 7.90 17.38
N VAL A 273 -3.83 6.72 17.22
CA VAL A 273 -3.18 6.29 15.98
C VAL A 273 -3.73 4.93 15.59
N TYR A 274 -4.45 4.88 14.48
CA TYR A 274 -5.11 3.67 13.98
C TYR A 274 -4.46 3.16 12.71
N ASP A 275 -4.42 1.84 12.52
CA ASP A 275 -4.04 1.22 11.25
C ASP A 275 -5.27 1.10 10.31
N PRO A 276 -5.29 1.85 9.18
CA PRO A 276 -6.40 1.81 8.24
C PRO A 276 -6.54 0.48 7.49
N VAL A 277 -5.57 -0.42 7.61
CA VAL A 277 -5.65 -1.78 7.08
C VAL A 277 -6.61 -2.63 7.92
N PHE A 278 -6.70 -2.40 9.23
CA PHE A 278 -7.54 -3.20 10.13
C PHE A 278 -8.88 -2.55 10.46
N ARG A 279 -8.98 -1.22 10.36
CA ARG A 279 -10.17 -0.46 10.74
C ARG A 279 -10.38 0.72 9.79
N ASP A 280 -11.63 1.08 9.49
CA ASP A 280 -11.92 2.23 8.61
C ASP A 280 -12.89 3.26 9.21
N ARG A 281 -13.21 3.11 10.51
CA ARG A 281 -14.10 4.01 11.26
C ARG A 281 -13.61 4.25 12.68
N ILE A 282 -13.79 5.44 13.23
CA ILE A 282 -13.52 5.79 14.63
C ILE A 282 -14.85 5.86 15.39
N THR A 283 -14.87 5.44 16.66
CA THR A 283 -16.05 5.58 17.52
C THR A 283 -15.78 6.71 18.51
N LEU A 284 -16.59 7.77 18.46
CA LEU A 284 -16.49 8.92 19.36
C LEU A 284 -17.89 9.21 19.92
N ASP A 285 -18.06 9.19 21.24
CA ASP A 285 -19.35 9.45 21.91
C ASP A 285 -20.53 8.62 21.36
N GLY A 286 -20.28 7.37 20.94
CA GLY A 286 -21.28 6.49 20.33
C GLY A 286 -21.55 6.77 18.84
N ILE A 287 -20.94 7.80 18.26
CA ILE A 287 -21.01 8.10 16.82
C ILE A 287 -19.89 7.34 16.11
N SER A 288 -20.24 6.61 15.04
CA SER A 288 -19.27 5.96 14.18
C SER A 288 -18.88 6.88 13.03
N LEU A 289 -17.64 7.34 12.98
CA LEU A 289 -17.12 8.31 12.03
C LEU A 289 -16.25 7.62 10.97
N PRO A 290 -16.40 7.89 9.67
CA PRO A 290 -15.50 7.36 8.65
C PRO A 290 -14.10 7.95 8.81
N MET A 291 -13.08 7.11 8.88
CA MET A 291 -11.69 7.55 9.03
C MET A 291 -11.12 8.00 7.69
N GLU A 292 -10.28 9.05 7.68
CA GLU A 292 -9.49 9.38 6.49
C GLU A 292 -8.38 8.35 6.32
N ILE A 293 -8.23 7.82 5.11
CA ILE A 293 -7.33 6.70 4.82
C ILE A 293 -6.49 7.03 3.59
N ASP A 294 -5.20 6.73 3.67
CA ASP A 294 -4.31 6.61 2.51
C ASP A 294 -3.42 5.38 2.69
N THR A 295 -3.67 4.32 1.90
CA THR A 295 -2.87 3.09 1.93
C THR A 295 -1.84 3.04 0.81
N THR A 296 -2.05 3.80 -0.27
CA THR A 296 -1.14 3.80 -1.42
C THR A 296 0.13 4.62 -1.15
N THR A 297 0.01 5.76 -0.48
CA THR A 297 1.16 6.65 -0.23
C THR A 297 2.26 6.00 0.62
N PRO A 298 1.96 5.35 1.76
CA PRO A 298 2.97 4.63 2.54
C PRO A 298 3.65 3.51 1.75
N LEU A 299 2.89 2.77 0.95
CA LEU A 299 3.41 1.72 0.08
C LEU A 299 4.38 2.31 -0.96
N ALA A 300 3.97 3.36 -1.67
CA ALA A 300 4.79 4.06 -2.65
C ALA A 300 6.06 4.67 -2.02
N TYR A 301 5.94 5.21 -0.80
CA TYR A 301 7.07 5.76 -0.06
C TYR A 301 8.12 4.68 0.25
N MET A 302 7.69 3.51 0.76
CA MET A 302 8.58 2.37 0.99
C MET A 302 9.30 1.94 -0.29
N LEU A 303 8.56 1.79 -1.40
CA LEU A 303 9.13 1.37 -2.68
C LEU A 303 10.10 2.41 -3.23
N THR A 304 9.84 3.70 -3.04
CA THR A 304 10.74 4.77 -3.47
C THR A 304 12.08 4.69 -2.73
N ILE A 305 12.07 4.50 -1.41
CA ILE A 305 13.31 4.34 -0.62
C ILE A 305 14.06 3.08 -1.06
N ALA A 306 13.34 1.98 -1.27
CA ALA A 306 13.92 0.75 -1.78
C ALA A 306 14.61 0.95 -3.13
N GLN A 307 13.95 1.65 -4.05
CA GLN A 307 14.49 1.96 -5.38
C GLN A 307 15.66 2.95 -5.35
N GLN A 308 15.71 3.87 -4.38
CA GLN A 308 16.77 4.88 -4.26
C GLN A 308 18.05 4.36 -3.61
N ARG A 309 17.95 3.49 -2.60
CA ARG A 309 19.12 2.89 -1.93
C ARG A 309 19.93 2.00 -2.86
N ASP A 310 19.25 1.41 -3.81
CA ASP A 310 19.82 0.52 -4.78
C ASP A 310 20.03 1.32 -6.06
N SER A 311 21.26 1.82 -6.26
CA SER A 311 21.68 2.58 -7.45
C SER A 311 20.90 2.18 -8.71
N LEU A 312 20.48 3.14 -9.54
CA LEU A 312 19.63 3.00 -10.75
C LEU A 312 19.88 1.78 -11.68
N LYS A 313 20.94 1.00 -11.49
CA LYS A 313 21.24 -0.27 -12.16
C LYS A 313 20.93 -1.54 -11.36
N ALA A 314 20.98 -1.53 -10.02
CA ALA A 314 20.79 -2.73 -9.18
C ALA A 314 19.32 -3.15 -9.03
N VAL A 315 18.36 -2.23 -9.15
CA VAL A 315 16.91 -2.55 -9.09
C VAL A 315 16.41 -3.21 -10.37
N PHE A 316 17.02 -2.87 -11.50
CA PHE A 316 16.72 -3.45 -12.82
C PHE A 316 17.55 -4.71 -13.11
N ASP A 317 18.60 -4.92 -12.33
CA ASP A 317 19.34 -6.16 -12.31
C ASP A 317 18.69 -7.08 -11.27
N GLY A 318 17.72 -7.88 -11.72
CA GLY A 318 17.07 -8.93 -10.91
C GLY A 318 18.02 -10.00 -10.35
N GLU A 319 19.34 -9.83 -10.50
CA GLU A 319 20.39 -10.79 -10.17
C GLU A 319 21.54 -10.18 -9.33
N THR A 320 21.47 -8.90 -8.95
CA THR A 320 22.63 -8.17 -8.38
C THR A 320 23.12 -8.62 -6.98
N SER A 321 22.41 -9.48 -6.24
CA SER A 321 22.99 -10.05 -5.01
C SER A 321 22.23 -11.26 -4.44
N MET A 322 22.92 -12.39 -4.26
CA MET A 322 22.41 -13.56 -3.50
C MET A 322 21.92 -13.22 -2.09
N SER A 323 22.42 -12.13 -1.49
CA SER A 323 22.01 -11.66 -0.16
C SER A 323 20.54 -11.25 -0.08
N ARG A 324 19.87 -11.02 -1.22
CA ARG A 324 18.46 -10.63 -1.29
C ARG A 324 17.52 -11.80 -1.52
N LYS A 325 18.03 -13.02 -1.75
CA LYS A 325 17.20 -14.22 -1.96
C LYS A 325 16.37 -14.47 -0.72
N GLY A 326 15.06 -14.49 -0.87
CA GLY A 326 14.16 -14.67 0.26
C GLY A 326 12.70 -14.33 -0.03
N LEU A 327 11.89 -14.56 0.99
CA LEU A 327 10.49 -14.20 1.02
C LEU A 327 10.30 -12.99 1.93
N TYR A 328 9.48 -12.06 1.46
CA TYR A 328 9.33 -10.74 2.03
C TYR A 328 7.88 -10.44 2.34
N LEU A 329 7.60 -10.14 3.61
CA LEU A 329 6.27 -9.76 4.07
C LEU A 329 6.03 -8.27 3.76
N VAL A 330 4.95 -7.96 3.02
CA VAL A 330 4.56 -6.56 2.75
C VAL A 330 4.05 -5.88 4.03
N TYR A 331 3.31 -6.64 4.84
CA TYR A 331 2.76 -6.25 6.15
C TYR A 331 3.10 -7.30 7.19
N PRO A 332 3.09 -6.97 8.50
CA PRO A 332 3.42 -7.94 9.54
C PRO A 332 2.56 -9.20 9.45
N TYR A 333 3.15 -10.31 9.88
CA TYR A 333 2.44 -11.56 9.98
C TYR A 333 1.22 -11.43 10.90
N HIS A 334 0.06 -11.87 10.41
CA HIS A 334 -1.17 -11.96 11.19
C HIS A 334 -1.75 -13.36 11.12
N LYS A 335 -1.90 -14.05 12.26
CA LYS A 335 -2.34 -15.46 12.30
C LYS A 335 -3.73 -15.67 11.68
N ASP A 336 -4.60 -14.66 11.75
CA ASP A 336 -5.98 -14.76 11.27
C ASP A 336 -6.12 -14.50 9.76
N LYS A 337 -5.01 -14.24 9.04
CA LYS A 337 -5.00 -13.95 7.61
C LYS A 337 -4.36 -15.09 6.81
N ILE A 338 -4.96 -15.39 5.66
CA ILE A 338 -4.46 -16.39 4.71
C ILE A 338 -3.26 -15.80 3.94
N PRO A 339 -2.11 -16.49 3.90
CA PRO A 339 -0.97 -16.06 3.09
C PRO A 339 -1.22 -16.15 1.58
N VAL A 340 -0.78 -15.14 0.85
CA VAL A 340 -0.69 -15.13 -0.62
C VAL A 340 0.74 -14.76 -1.00
N VAL A 341 1.41 -15.65 -1.74
CA VAL A 341 2.82 -15.47 -2.12
C VAL A 341 2.95 -15.23 -3.62
N PHE A 342 3.58 -14.12 -3.99
CA PHE A 342 3.81 -13.72 -5.37
C PHE A 342 5.23 -14.05 -5.85
N LEU A 343 5.35 -14.65 -7.04
CA LEU A 343 6.62 -15.07 -7.66
C LEU A 343 6.80 -14.42 -9.03
N HIS A 344 7.78 -13.51 -9.15
CA HIS A 344 8.07 -12.78 -10.40
C HIS A 344 8.69 -13.67 -11.50
N GLY A 345 8.68 -13.19 -12.75
CA GLY A 345 9.28 -13.85 -13.92
C GLY A 345 10.76 -13.49 -14.17
N LEU A 346 11.24 -13.85 -15.36
CA LEU A 346 12.62 -13.62 -15.84
C LEU A 346 12.98 -12.12 -15.91
N ALA A 347 14.22 -11.76 -15.57
CA ALA A 347 14.75 -10.39 -15.62
C ALA A 347 13.83 -9.36 -14.94
N SER A 348 13.21 -9.76 -13.83
CA SER A 348 12.20 -9.01 -13.11
C SER A 348 12.49 -8.98 -11.60
N SER A 349 11.60 -8.38 -10.82
CA SER A 349 11.72 -8.27 -9.37
C SER A 349 10.32 -8.20 -8.72
N PRO A 350 10.20 -8.41 -7.39
CA PRO A 350 8.96 -8.29 -6.65
C PRO A 350 8.18 -7.00 -6.87
N PHE A 351 8.85 -5.92 -7.28
CA PHE A 351 8.25 -4.62 -7.53
C PHE A 351 7.07 -4.70 -8.52
N VAL A 352 7.06 -5.66 -9.44
CA VAL A 352 5.96 -5.83 -10.41
C VAL A 352 4.61 -6.17 -9.77
N TRP A 353 4.61 -6.69 -8.54
CA TRP A 353 3.37 -7.10 -7.86
C TRP A 353 2.68 -5.96 -7.11
N PHE A 354 3.38 -4.86 -6.84
CA PHE A 354 2.86 -3.78 -6.00
C PHE A 354 1.64 -3.06 -6.57
N PRO A 355 1.53 -2.82 -7.89
CA PRO A 355 0.29 -2.34 -8.49
C PRO A 355 -0.91 -3.26 -8.16
N MET A 356 -0.76 -4.57 -8.33
CA MET A 356 -1.81 -5.54 -8.00
C MET A 356 -2.10 -5.57 -6.50
N ILE A 357 -1.08 -5.62 -5.65
CA ILE A 357 -1.23 -5.65 -4.18
C ILE A 357 -1.99 -4.41 -3.70
N ASN A 358 -1.70 -3.24 -4.27
CA ASN A 358 -2.41 -2.00 -3.97
C ASN A 358 -3.90 -2.10 -4.33
N GLU A 359 -4.25 -2.62 -5.51
CA GLU A 359 -5.65 -2.85 -5.88
C GLU A 359 -6.33 -3.90 -4.99
N LEU A 360 -5.65 -4.99 -4.63
CA LEU A 360 -6.20 -6.03 -3.77
C LEU A 360 -6.47 -5.52 -2.36
N LEU A 361 -5.61 -4.66 -1.81
CA LEU A 361 -5.78 -4.02 -0.51
C LEU A 361 -6.90 -2.98 -0.50
N SER A 362 -7.36 -2.49 -1.67
CA SER A 362 -8.52 -1.61 -1.75
C SER A 362 -9.84 -2.31 -1.41
N ASP A 363 -9.90 -3.64 -1.52
CA ASP A 363 -11.11 -4.40 -1.26
C ASP A 363 -11.22 -4.81 0.22
N PRO A 364 -12.26 -4.38 0.95
CA PRO A 364 -12.38 -4.66 2.39
C PRO A 364 -12.42 -6.15 2.74
N GLU A 365 -13.02 -6.99 1.91
CA GLU A 365 -13.12 -8.44 2.18
C GLU A 365 -11.75 -9.10 2.02
N ILE A 366 -11.02 -8.74 0.97
CA ILE A 366 -9.67 -9.26 0.73
C ILE A 366 -8.72 -8.76 1.82
N LYS A 367 -8.72 -7.46 2.10
CA LYS A 367 -7.87 -6.83 3.11
C LYS A 367 -8.05 -7.45 4.50
N ALA A 368 -9.28 -7.83 4.85
CA ALA A 368 -9.59 -8.50 6.11
C ALA A 368 -9.10 -9.96 6.17
N LYS A 369 -9.07 -10.68 5.04
CA LYS A 369 -8.82 -12.13 5.00
C LYS A 369 -7.40 -12.52 4.60
N TYR A 370 -6.69 -11.68 3.84
CA TYR A 370 -5.43 -12.04 3.21
C TYR A 370 -4.25 -11.17 3.65
N GLN A 371 -3.06 -11.76 3.67
CA GLN A 371 -1.78 -11.09 3.82
C GLN A 371 -0.88 -11.42 2.62
N PHE A 372 -0.19 -10.41 2.09
CA PHE A 372 0.54 -10.51 0.83
C PHE A 372 2.04 -10.54 1.06
N TRP A 373 2.71 -11.52 0.45
CA TRP A 373 4.15 -11.72 0.53
C TRP A 373 4.72 -11.85 -0.88
N VAL A 374 5.96 -11.43 -1.07
CA VAL A 374 6.64 -11.52 -2.36
C VAL A 374 7.92 -12.32 -2.22
N TYR A 375 8.23 -13.16 -3.20
CA TYR A 375 9.46 -13.94 -3.24
C TYR A 375 10.42 -13.38 -4.28
N TRP A 376 11.66 -13.10 -3.88
CA TRP A 376 12.74 -12.72 -4.79
C TRP A 376 13.72 -13.87 -4.94
N TYR A 377 14.02 -14.21 -6.20
CA TYR A 377 15.00 -15.21 -6.54
C TYR A 377 15.80 -14.77 -7.77
N PRO A 378 17.10 -15.09 -7.85
CA PRO A 378 17.91 -14.76 -9.03
C PRO A 378 17.43 -15.56 -10.24
N THR A 379 17.09 -14.87 -11.33
CA THR A 379 16.47 -15.51 -12.49
C THR A 379 17.42 -16.35 -13.33
N ALA A 380 18.73 -16.09 -13.25
CA ALA A 380 19.79 -16.90 -13.84
C ALA A 380 20.00 -18.23 -13.12
N MET A 381 19.51 -18.40 -11.90
CA MET A 381 19.67 -19.66 -11.18
C MET A 381 18.86 -20.76 -11.89
N PRO A 382 19.39 -21.99 -12.05
CA PRO A 382 18.62 -23.06 -12.67
C PRO A 382 17.32 -23.33 -11.90
N MET A 383 16.20 -23.44 -12.64
CA MET A 383 14.85 -23.43 -12.06
C MET A 383 14.61 -24.50 -10.99
N VAL A 384 15.25 -25.67 -11.10
CA VAL A 384 15.14 -26.75 -10.09
C VAL A 384 15.69 -26.31 -8.72
N PHE A 385 16.77 -25.53 -8.69
CA PHE A 385 17.32 -25.00 -7.45
C PHE A 385 16.46 -23.85 -6.91
N SER A 386 15.99 -22.95 -7.77
CA SER A 386 15.08 -21.87 -7.35
C SER A 386 13.79 -22.42 -6.75
N ALA A 387 13.25 -23.52 -7.32
CA ALA A 387 12.09 -24.21 -6.81
C ALA A 387 12.36 -24.94 -5.47
N ALA A 388 13.52 -25.57 -5.34
CA ALA A 388 13.93 -26.18 -4.07
C ALA A 388 14.10 -25.14 -2.95
N ASP A 389 14.83 -24.05 -3.24
CA ASP A 389 15.01 -22.92 -2.32
C ASP A 389 13.66 -22.31 -1.91
N PHE A 390 12.72 -22.20 -2.85
CA PHE A 390 11.40 -21.69 -2.57
C PHE A 390 10.62 -22.61 -1.62
N ARG A 391 10.60 -23.93 -1.88
CA ARG A 391 9.96 -24.91 -0.99
C ARG A 391 10.58 -24.89 0.40
N ASP A 392 11.91 -24.86 0.50
CA ASP A 392 12.61 -24.77 1.79
C ASP A 392 12.22 -23.50 2.55
N THR A 393 12.15 -22.37 1.85
CA THR A 393 11.71 -21.09 2.41
C THR A 393 10.28 -21.18 2.95
N LEU A 394 9.37 -21.83 2.21
CA LEU A 394 7.99 -22.05 2.65
C LEU A 394 7.91 -22.90 3.92
N TYR A 395 8.67 -24.01 4.00
CA TYR A 395 8.71 -24.86 5.21
C TYR A 395 9.33 -24.15 6.42
N ASP A 396 10.39 -23.38 6.21
CA ASP A 396 11.03 -22.55 7.22
C ASP A 396 10.10 -21.44 7.73
N LEU A 397 9.31 -20.83 6.84
CA LEU A 397 8.30 -19.82 7.21
C LEU A 397 7.21 -20.43 8.07
N ARG A 398 6.70 -21.62 7.69
CA ARG A 398 5.75 -22.36 8.52
C ARG A 398 6.33 -22.65 9.90
N LYS A 399 7.56 -23.15 9.98
CA LYS A 399 8.26 -23.41 11.25
C LYS A 399 8.42 -22.14 12.10
N THR A 400 8.62 -20.99 11.46
CA THR A 400 8.82 -19.70 12.15
C THR A 400 7.52 -19.13 12.72
N TYR A 401 6.42 -19.18 11.96
CA TYR A 401 5.17 -18.50 12.30
C TYR A 401 4.06 -19.42 12.83
N ASP A 402 4.13 -20.71 12.54
CA ASP A 402 3.22 -21.74 13.05
C ASP A 402 3.97 -23.08 13.29
N PRO A 403 4.88 -23.12 14.29
CA PRO A 403 5.73 -24.28 14.57
C PRO A 403 4.97 -25.54 14.96
N LYS A 404 3.73 -25.41 15.43
CA LYS A 404 2.87 -26.53 15.85
C LYS A 404 1.97 -27.05 14.73
N ASN A 405 1.94 -26.37 13.59
CA ASN A 405 1.06 -26.64 12.47
C ASN A 405 -0.44 -26.60 12.82
N GLU A 406 -0.87 -25.62 13.61
CA GLU A 406 -2.26 -25.50 14.08
C GLU A 406 -3.05 -24.40 13.34
N ASN A 407 -2.37 -23.55 12.56
CA ASN A 407 -3.00 -22.42 11.89
C ASN A 407 -3.71 -22.81 10.60
N LYS A 408 -5.03 -22.99 10.70
CA LYS A 408 -5.94 -23.28 9.58
C LYS A 408 -5.92 -22.25 8.44
N ASN A 409 -5.64 -20.97 8.72
CA ASN A 409 -5.55 -19.96 7.65
C ASN A 409 -4.25 -20.12 6.85
N PHE A 410 -3.17 -20.50 7.53
CA PHE A 410 -1.91 -20.79 6.88
C PHE A 410 -2.04 -22.07 6.01
N ASP A 411 -2.83 -23.05 6.43
CA ASP A 411 -3.17 -24.26 5.65
C ASP A 411 -4.04 -24.01 4.41
N ARG A 412 -4.34 -22.75 4.11
CA ARG A 412 -5.11 -22.29 2.96
C ARG A 412 -4.29 -21.37 2.06
N SER A 413 -2.97 -21.38 2.18
CA SER A 413 -2.10 -20.45 1.46
C SER A 413 -2.27 -20.55 -0.06
N VAL A 414 -2.10 -19.42 -0.74
CA VAL A 414 -2.27 -19.27 -2.19
C VAL A 414 -0.94 -18.85 -2.81
N LEU A 415 -0.59 -19.43 -3.96
CA LEU A 415 0.57 -19.02 -4.75
C LEU A 415 0.13 -18.32 -6.04
N ILE A 416 0.82 -17.26 -6.41
CA ILE A 416 0.58 -16.51 -7.65
C ILE A 416 1.92 -16.36 -8.37
N GLY A 417 2.05 -16.92 -9.57
CA GLY A 417 3.29 -16.91 -10.33
C GLY A 417 3.11 -16.32 -11.72
N HIS A 418 4.00 -15.41 -12.09
CA HIS A 418 4.07 -14.87 -13.46
C HIS A 418 5.22 -15.49 -14.24
N SER A 419 4.97 -15.88 -15.49
CA SER A 419 6.00 -16.36 -16.41
C SER A 419 6.86 -17.46 -15.77
N MET A 420 8.18 -17.30 -15.71
CA MET A 420 9.10 -18.25 -15.05
C MET A 420 8.76 -18.49 -13.56
N GLY A 421 8.25 -17.49 -12.84
CA GLY A 421 7.79 -17.65 -11.45
C GLY A 421 6.57 -18.56 -11.32
N GLY A 422 5.77 -18.68 -12.38
CA GLY A 422 4.69 -19.66 -12.49
C GLY A 422 5.20 -21.10 -12.59
N LEU A 423 6.37 -21.34 -13.18
CA LEU A 423 6.99 -22.67 -13.19
C LEU A 423 7.48 -23.06 -11.80
N ILE A 424 8.11 -22.14 -11.07
CA ILE A 424 8.49 -22.36 -9.67
C ILE A 424 7.25 -22.64 -8.81
N THR A 425 6.18 -21.89 -9.03
CA THR A 425 4.87 -22.12 -8.40
C THR A 425 4.34 -23.52 -8.70
N LYS A 426 4.39 -23.95 -9.97
CA LYS A 426 3.97 -25.29 -10.40
C LYS A 426 4.74 -26.37 -9.65
N LEU A 427 6.07 -26.25 -9.56
CA LEU A 427 6.93 -27.21 -8.84
C LEU A 427 6.72 -27.22 -7.31
N ALA A 428 6.02 -26.25 -6.73
CA ALA A 428 5.61 -26.27 -5.33
C ALA A 428 4.28 -27.00 -5.10
N VAL A 429 3.50 -27.23 -6.15
CA VAL A 429 2.16 -27.84 -6.08
C VAL A 429 2.01 -29.13 -6.89
N THR A 430 3.12 -29.65 -7.43
CA THR A 430 3.19 -30.94 -8.13
C THR A 430 4.07 -31.91 -7.36
N ASP A 431 4.06 -33.18 -7.73
CA ASP A 431 5.04 -34.16 -7.30
C ASP A 431 6.11 -34.42 -8.37
N SER A 432 7.29 -34.84 -7.94
CA SER A 432 8.39 -35.23 -8.81
C SER A 432 9.24 -36.32 -8.16
N THR A 433 9.77 -37.23 -8.98
CA THR A 433 10.71 -38.28 -8.54
C THR A 433 11.98 -38.25 -9.38
N ILE A 434 13.10 -38.68 -8.80
CA ILE A 434 14.39 -38.71 -9.51
C ILE A 434 14.33 -39.64 -10.73
N GLU A 435 13.53 -40.70 -10.69
CA GLU A 435 13.36 -41.65 -11.80
C GLU A 435 12.80 -40.96 -13.05
N GLN A 436 11.91 -39.98 -12.91
CA GLN A 436 11.39 -39.20 -14.05
C GLN A 436 12.53 -38.42 -14.73
N TRP A 437 13.38 -37.77 -13.94
CA TRP A 437 14.52 -37.00 -14.44
C TRP A 437 15.60 -37.88 -15.07
N MET A 438 15.98 -38.98 -14.41
CA MET A 438 16.93 -39.95 -14.95
C MET A 438 16.44 -40.57 -16.25
N LYS A 439 15.15 -40.92 -16.34
CA LYS A 439 14.55 -41.45 -17.56
C LYS A 439 14.59 -40.43 -18.70
N ALA A 440 14.25 -39.17 -18.43
CA ALA A 440 14.25 -38.12 -19.46
C ALA A 440 15.66 -37.71 -19.91
N ALA A 441 16.67 -37.86 -19.05
CA ALA A 441 18.08 -37.58 -19.31
C ALA A 441 18.88 -38.82 -19.75
N GLU A 442 18.24 -40.00 -19.84
CA GLU A 442 18.90 -41.27 -20.19
C GLU A 442 20.08 -41.64 -19.27
N ILE A 443 19.91 -41.41 -17.96
CA ILE A 443 20.92 -41.69 -16.93
C ILE A 443 20.63 -43.02 -16.25
N PRO A 444 21.55 -43.99 -16.26
CA PRO A 444 21.41 -45.23 -15.50
C PRO A 444 21.38 -44.99 -13.99
N ARG A 445 20.56 -45.75 -13.26
CA ARG A 445 20.45 -45.65 -11.79
C ARG A 445 21.81 -45.85 -11.08
N SER A 446 22.70 -46.66 -11.65
CA SER A 446 24.05 -46.88 -11.13
C SER A 446 24.88 -45.60 -11.01
N VAL A 447 24.62 -44.58 -11.85
CA VAL A 447 25.28 -43.27 -11.76
C VAL A 447 24.85 -42.52 -10.49
N PHE A 448 23.57 -42.58 -10.13
CA PHE A 448 23.09 -41.98 -8.89
C PHE A 448 23.60 -42.78 -7.67
N ASP A 449 23.59 -44.11 -7.75
CA ASP A 449 23.98 -44.96 -6.64
C ASP A 449 25.49 -44.88 -6.31
N SER A 450 26.33 -44.55 -7.29
CA SER A 450 27.79 -44.38 -7.09
C SER A 450 28.20 -43.04 -6.48
N MET A 451 27.26 -42.08 -6.36
CA MET A 451 27.53 -40.76 -5.77
C MET A 451 27.70 -40.82 -4.25
N ASN A 452 28.43 -39.85 -3.70
CA ASN A 452 28.52 -39.64 -2.27
C ASN A 452 27.16 -39.17 -1.68
N ASP A 453 27.00 -39.29 -0.37
CA ASP A 453 25.73 -39.00 0.31
C ASP A 453 25.32 -37.53 0.24
N GLU A 454 26.28 -36.60 0.22
CA GLU A 454 26.01 -35.16 0.09
C GLU A 454 25.40 -34.83 -1.27
N SER A 455 25.98 -35.35 -2.35
CA SER A 455 25.45 -35.19 -3.72
C SER A 455 24.08 -35.85 -3.86
N LYS A 456 23.89 -37.06 -3.32
CA LYS A 456 22.58 -37.73 -3.31
C LYS A 456 21.53 -36.91 -2.56
N LYS A 457 21.90 -36.29 -1.43
CA LYS A 457 21.00 -35.43 -0.66
C LYS A 457 20.59 -34.18 -1.44
N GLU A 458 21.53 -33.51 -2.10
CA GLU A 458 21.21 -32.32 -2.90
C GLU A 458 20.36 -32.67 -4.12
N ILE A 459 20.66 -33.77 -4.83
CA ILE A 459 19.85 -34.24 -5.96
C ILE A 459 18.41 -34.56 -5.51
N ARG A 460 18.24 -35.24 -4.38
CA ARG A 460 16.91 -35.49 -3.80
C ARG A 460 16.20 -34.18 -3.49
N ARG A 461 16.86 -33.25 -2.82
CA ARG A 461 16.29 -31.94 -2.48
C ARG A 461 15.74 -31.19 -3.69
N VAL A 462 16.46 -31.23 -4.82
CA VAL A 462 16.07 -30.45 -6.02
C VAL A 462 15.12 -31.20 -6.96
N LEU A 463 15.23 -32.53 -7.09
CA LEU A 463 14.48 -33.34 -8.06
C LEU A 463 13.38 -34.21 -7.45
N GLU A 464 13.42 -34.52 -6.15
CA GLU A 464 12.44 -35.36 -5.45
C GLU A 464 11.61 -34.54 -4.48
N PHE A 465 10.33 -34.35 -4.78
CA PHE A 465 9.46 -33.54 -3.94
C PHE A 465 7.98 -33.89 -4.09
N LYS A 466 7.20 -33.48 -3.08
CA LYS A 466 5.74 -33.53 -3.06
C LYS A 466 5.17 -32.11 -2.96
N PRO A 467 3.88 -31.91 -3.30
CA PRO A 467 3.22 -30.62 -3.13
C PRO A 467 3.37 -30.12 -1.69
N VAL A 468 3.60 -28.81 -1.54
CA VAL A 468 3.68 -28.18 -0.22
C VAL A 468 2.29 -28.27 0.44
N PRO A 469 2.15 -28.95 1.60
CA PRO A 469 0.86 -29.44 2.06
C PRO A 469 -0.13 -28.33 2.46
N PHE A 470 0.37 -27.16 2.88
CA PHE A 470 -0.44 -26.01 3.29
C PHE A 470 -0.80 -25.06 2.13
N ILE A 471 -0.31 -25.31 0.91
CA ILE A 471 -0.75 -24.59 -0.29
C ILE A 471 -2.01 -25.28 -0.83
N LYS A 472 -3.08 -24.52 -1.06
CA LYS A 472 -4.37 -25.07 -1.54
C LYS A 472 -4.83 -24.51 -2.88
N ARG A 473 -4.19 -23.45 -3.38
CA ARG A 473 -4.53 -22.84 -4.66
C ARG A 473 -3.32 -22.22 -5.35
N ALA A 474 -3.25 -22.34 -6.66
CA ALA A 474 -2.26 -21.69 -7.50
C ALA A 474 -2.91 -20.82 -8.59
N ILE A 475 -2.35 -19.65 -8.88
CA ILE A 475 -2.76 -18.79 -10.00
C ILE A 475 -1.56 -18.61 -10.92
N PHE A 476 -1.67 -19.12 -12.14
CA PHE A 476 -0.64 -19.00 -13.17
C PHE A 476 -0.96 -17.84 -14.09
N ILE A 477 -0.02 -16.91 -14.25
CA ILE A 477 -0.17 -15.73 -15.11
C ILE A 477 0.88 -15.81 -16.20
N ALA A 478 0.47 -15.93 -17.46
CA ALA A 478 1.38 -16.01 -18.63
C ALA A 478 2.53 -17.03 -18.45
N THR A 479 2.24 -18.18 -17.84
CA THR A 479 3.28 -19.15 -17.45
C THR A 479 3.60 -20.10 -18.61
N PRO A 480 4.87 -20.27 -19.04
CA PRO A 480 5.21 -21.17 -20.14
C PRO A 480 5.34 -22.62 -19.66
N HIS A 481 4.24 -23.28 -19.31
CA HIS A 481 4.22 -24.63 -18.76
C HIS A 481 4.86 -25.69 -19.66
N ARG A 482 4.87 -25.50 -20.99
CA ARG A 482 5.54 -26.37 -21.97
C ARG A 482 6.74 -25.69 -22.65
N GLY A 483 7.26 -24.63 -22.03
CA GLY A 483 8.37 -23.85 -22.56
C GLY A 483 7.96 -22.89 -23.68
N SER A 484 8.90 -22.11 -24.14
CA SER A 484 8.65 -21.06 -25.14
C SER A 484 9.95 -20.70 -25.83
N ASN A 485 9.87 -20.15 -27.03
CA ASN A 485 11.04 -19.73 -27.79
C ASN A 485 11.67 -18.42 -27.27
N LEU A 486 11.48 -18.09 -25.98
CA LEU A 486 12.05 -16.94 -25.27
C LEU A 486 13.56 -16.79 -25.52
N ALA A 487 14.27 -17.90 -25.62
CA ALA A 487 15.71 -17.94 -25.84
C ALA A 487 16.16 -17.28 -27.15
N ASN A 488 15.30 -17.23 -28.17
CA ASN A 488 15.60 -16.66 -29.49
C ASN A 488 15.12 -15.20 -29.67
N GLY A 489 14.45 -14.61 -28.67
CA GLY A 489 13.89 -13.25 -28.71
C GLY A 489 14.71 -12.18 -27.99
N ILE A 490 14.20 -10.94 -27.97
CA ILE A 490 14.84 -9.76 -27.35
C ILE A 490 15.14 -9.98 -25.85
N LEU A 491 14.23 -10.63 -25.10
CA LEU A 491 14.41 -10.97 -23.69
C LEU A 491 15.57 -11.96 -23.43
N GLY A 492 15.76 -12.95 -24.31
CA GLY A 492 16.86 -13.90 -24.22
C GLY A 492 18.23 -13.27 -24.50
N THR A 493 18.29 -12.25 -25.36
CA THR A 493 19.50 -11.46 -25.64
C THR A 493 19.85 -10.52 -24.48
N ILE A 494 18.84 -9.89 -23.86
CA ILE A 494 19.01 -9.05 -22.67
C ILE A 494 19.51 -9.88 -21.47
N ALA A 495 18.92 -11.06 -21.23
CA ALA A 495 19.33 -11.97 -20.15
C ALA A 495 20.77 -12.49 -20.31
N ARG A 496 21.21 -12.80 -21.54
CA ARG A 496 22.58 -13.26 -21.84
C ARG A 496 23.65 -12.17 -21.71
N PHE A 497 23.29 -10.91 -22.02
CA PHE A 497 24.24 -9.79 -21.99
C PHE A 497 24.52 -9.30 -20.57
N LEU A 498 23.58 -9.50 -19.65
CA LEU A 498 23.64 -8.84 -18.36
C LEU A 498 24.40 -9.62 -17.26
N PHE A 499 24.49 -10.96 -17.25
CA PHE A 499 24.85 -11.66 -15.99
C PHE A 499 25.82 -12.86 -16.05
N ARG A 500 26.58 -13.01 -14.95
CA ARG A 500 27.49 -14.13 -14.60
C ARG A 500 27.11 -14.64 -13.20
N LEU A 501 26.92 -15.94 -13.02
CA LEU A 501 26.66 -16.54 -11.71
C LEU A 501 27.90 -16.42 -10.78
N PRO A 502 27.73 -16.22 -9.46
CA PRO A 502 28.83 -16.29 -8.50
C PRO A 502 29.51 -17.67 -8.53
N LYS A 503 30.83 -17.73 -8.29
CA LYS A 503 31.61 -18.97 -8.39
C LYS A 503 31.07 -20.09 -7.49
N GLU A 504 30.58 -19.74 -6.31
CA GLU A 504 30.04 -20.67 -5.32
C GLU A 504 28.71 -21.28 -5.79
N VAL A 505 27.91 -20.49 -6.53
CA VAL A 505 26.67 -20.97 -7.16
C VAL A 505 27.00 -21.85 -8.35
N ILE A 506 27.96 -21.43 -9.19
CA ILE A 506 28.46 -22.23 -10.32
C ILE A 506 28.93 -23.60 -9.83
N GLN A 507 29.74 -23.69 -8.77
CA GLN A 507 30.22 -24.97 -8.25
C GLN A 507 29.08 -25.89 -7.80
N LYS A 508 28.09 -25.39 -7.05
CA LYS A 508 26.92 -26.19 -6.63
C LYS A 508 26.08 -26.64 -7.83
N VAL A 509 25.90 -25.74 -8.79
CA VAL A 509 25.19 -26.01 -10.05
C VAL A 509 25.96 -27.01 -10.91
N GLU A 510 27.28 -26.93 -10.99
CA GLU A 510 28.16 -27.86 -11.71
C GLU A 510 28.05 -29.29 -11.15
N TYR A 511 28.02 -29.49 -9.82
CA TYR A 511 27.84 -30.83 -9.26
C TYR A 511 26.46 -31.44 -9.59
N GLY A 512 25.39 -30.64 -9.54
CA GLY A 512 24.03 -31.09 -9.90
C GLY A 512 23.81 -31.28 -11.40
N LEU A 513 24.41 -30.42 -12.23
CA LEU A 513 24.39 -30.54 -13.69
C LEU A 513 25.32 -31.66 -14.18
N ALA A 514 26.42 -31.95 -13.50
CA ALA A 514 27.30 -33.09 -13.81
C ALA A 514 26.55 -34.41 -13.69
N PHE A 515 25.61 -34.54 -12.74
CA PHE A 515 24.69 -35.69 -12.69
C PHE A 515 23.84 -35.76 -13.96
N LEU A 516 23.17 -34.66 -14.31
CA LEU A 516 22.27 -34.60 -15.47
C LEU A 516 23.01 -34.70 -16.82
N ASN A 517 24.33 -34.51 -16.83
CA ASN A 517 25.22 -34.60 -17.98
C ASN A 517 26.15 -35.83 -17.96
N ALA A 518 26.00 -36.76 -16.99
CA ALA A 518 26.97 -37.82 -16.72
C ALA A 518 27.22 -38.80 -17.89
N THR A 519 26.27 -38.91 -18.83
CA THR A 519 26.32 -39.81 -20.00
C THR A 519 26.37 -39.07 -21.33
N HIS A 520 26.46 -37.73 -21.34
CA HIS A 520 26.25 -36.93 -22.54
C HIS A 520 27.43 -36.98 -23.53
N LYS A 521 27.14 -37.31 -24.81
CA LYS A 521 28.07 -37.11 -25.93
C LYS A 521 28.15 -35.62 -26.28
N LYS A 522 29.35 -35.16 -26.67
CA LYS A 522 29.63 -33.79 -27.12
C LYS A 522 28.71 -33.42 -28.29
N GLY A 523 27.65 -32.64 -28.05
CA GLY A 523 26.73 -32.13 -29.08
C GLY A 523 25.22 -32.33 -28.87
N GLU A 524 24.78 -33.11 -27.87
CA GLU A 524 23.35 -33.29 -27.55
C GLU A 524 22.96 -32.67 -26.20
N LEU A 525 21.69 -32.22 -26.11
CA LEU A 525 21.00 -31.59 -24.96
C LEU A 525 21.87 -31.13 -23.79
N VAL A 526 22.37 -29.90 -23.89
CA VAL A 526 23.06 -29.23 -22.79
C VAL A 526 22.04 -28.94 -21.69
N ALA A 527 22.22 -29.52 -20.50
CA ALA A 527 21.60 -28.98 -19.30
C ALA A 527 22.15 -27.55 -19.12
N GLY A 528 21.35 -26.56 -19.50
CA GLY A 528 21.76 -25.17 -19.55
C GLY A 528 22.22 -24.69 -18.18
N VAL A 529 23.37 -24.02 -18.17
CA VAL A 529 24.00 -23.50 -16.94
C VAL A 529 23.13 -22.43 -16.28
N TYR A 530 22.20 -21.81 -17.04
CA TYR A 530 21.34 -20.72 -16.60
C TYR A 530 19.85 -21.09 -16.59
N GLY A 531 19.08 -20.48 -15.68
CA GLY A 531 17.64 -20.72 -15.52
C GLY A 531 16.80 -20.55 -16.78
N PHE A 532 17.12 -19.55 -17.61
CA PHE A 532 16.38 -19.28 -18.85
C PHE A 532 16.58 -20.34 -19.94
N ASP A 533 17.69 -21.09 -19.93
CA ASP A 533 17.91 -22.19 -20.90
C ASP A 533 16.86 -23.30 -20.70
N GLY A 534 16.41 -23.49 -19.46
CA GLY A 534 15.34 -24.41 -19.13
C GLY A 534 13.97 -24.02 -19.69
N LEU A 535 13.78 -22.78 -20.16
CA LEU A 535 12.52 -22.34 -20.78
C LEU A 535 12.36 -22.84 -22.21
N ALA A 536 13.44 -23.32 -22.86
CA ALA A 536 13.33 -23.87 -24.20
C ALA A 536 12.42 -25.12 -24.20
N PRO A 537 11.48 -25.27 -25.15
CA PRO A 537 10.53 -26.39 -25.15
C PRO A 537 11.18 -27.77 -25.16
N LYS A 538 12.37 -27.88 -25.76
CA LYS A 538 13.13 -29.14 -25.85
C LYS A 538 14.07 -29.39 -24.66
N SER A 539 14.20 -28.45 -23.71
CA SER A 539 15.10 -28.59 -22.57
C SER A 539 14.74 -29.80 -21.71
N LEU A 540 15.71 -30.36 -20.99
CA LEU A 540 15.46 -31.45 -20.04
C LEU A 540 14.41 -31.04 -18.99
N PHE A 541 14.47 -29.80 -18.50
CA PHE A 541 13.49 -29.27 -17.57
C PHE A 541 12.07 -29.34 -18.13
N MET A 542 11.83 -28.91 -19.37
CA MET A 542 10.51 -28.94 -19.98
C MET A 542 10.04 -30.36 -20.33
N LYS A 543 10.94 -31.23 -20.78
CA LYS A 543 10.62 -32.65 -21.02
C LYS A 543 10.07 -33.34 -19.77
N VAL A 544 10.59 -32.98 -18.59
CA VAL A 544 10.13 -33.58 -17.32
C VAL A 544 8.91 -32.84 -16.78
N THR A 545 9.01 -31.52 -16.63
CA THR A 545 8.01 -30.73 -15.89
C THR A 545 6.80 -30.31 -16.71
N GLY A 546 6.87 -30.39 -18.05
CA GLY A 546 5.76 -30.08 -18.95
C GLY A 546 4.53 -30.92 -18.67
N GLU A 547 4.75 -32.21 -18.37
CA GLU A 547 3.69 -33.18 -18.08
C GLU A 547 3.17 -33.15 -16.64
N PHE A 548 3.80 -32.38 -15.74
CA PHE A 548 3.36 -32.31 -14.35
C PHE A 548 2.00 -31.62 -14.25
N LYS A 549 1.11 -32.19 -13.45
CA LYS A 549 -0.24 -31.66 -13.20
C LYS A 549 -0.33 -31.12 -11.78
N PRO A 550 -0.77 -29.87 -11.57
CA PRO A 550 -0.99 -29.34 -10.22
C PRO A 550 -1.91 -30.26 -9.41
N GLN A 551 -1.56 -30.53 -8.15
CA GLN A 551 -2.35 -31.36 -7.23
C GLN A 551 -3.23 -30.51 -6.29
N VAL A 552 -3.45 -29.24 -6.66
CA VAL A 552 -4.27 -28.26 -5.96
C VAL A 552 -5.17 -27.56 -6.97
N LYS A 553 -6.23 -26.90 -6.50
CA LYS A 553 -7.05 -26.02 -7.37
C LYS A 553 -6.16 -24.99 -8.05
N PHE A 554 -6.35 -24.76 -9.34
CA PHE A 554 -5.53 -23.79 -10.06
C PHE A 554 -6.30 -23.02 -11.12
N HIS A 555 -5.77 -21.84 -11.46
CA HIS A 555 -6.33 -20.94 -12.46
C HIS A 555 -5.26 -20.47 -13.42
N SER A 556 -5.68 -20.13 -14.63
CA SER A 556 -4.81 -19.64 -15.70
C SER A 556 -5.28 -18.26 -16.19
N ILE A 557 -4.37 -17.30 -16.20
CA ILE A 557 -4.58 -15.97 -16.79
C ILE A 557 -3.58 -15.83 -17.93
N ILE A 558 -4.07 -15.93 -19.15
CA ILE A 558 -3.25 -16.01 -20.36
C ILE A 558 -3.34 -14.69 -21.12
N GLY A 559 -2.18 -14.16 -21.54
CA GLY A 559 -2.13 -12.96 -22.36
C GLY A 559 -2.45 -13.26 -23.82
N ASN A 560 -3.12 -12.32 -24.48
CA ASN A 560 -3.37 -12.37 -25.90
C ASN A 560 -3.06 -11.03 -26.55
N SER A 561 -1.95 -10.95 -27.27
CA SER A 561 -1.45 -9.72 -27.90
C SER A 561 -2.28 -9.30 -29.13
N LYS A 562 -3.10 -10.21 -29.69
CA LYS A 562 -3.99 -9.95 -30.83
C LYS A 562 -5.30 -10.72 -30.68
N LEU A 563 -6.45 -10.08 -30.92
CA LEU A 563 -7.75 -10.77 -31.02
C LEU A 563 -7.80 -11.61 -32.32
N ALA A 564 -7.09 -12.74 -32.35
CA ALA A 564 -7.09 -13.71 -33.43
C ALA A 564 -7.64 -15.07 -32.94
N ASP A 565 -7.99 -15.94 -33.89
CA ASP A 565 -8.48 -17.30 -33.65
C ASP A 565 -7.58 -18.10 -32.67
N LEU A 566 -8.16 -19.11 -32.00
CA LEU A 566 -7.50 -19.92 -30.95
C LEU A 566 -6.09 -20.37 -31.34
N ASP A 567 -5.88 -20.75 -32.60
CA ASP A 567 -4.62 -21.26 -33.13
C ASP A 567 -3.46 -20.23 -33.06
N TRP A 568 -3.76 -18.93 -32.94
CA TRP A 568 -2.78 -17.84 -32.96
C TRP A 568 -2.74 -17.03 -31.65
N ILE A 569 -3.31 -17.55 -30.56
CA ILE A 569 -3.28 -16.88 -29.26
C ILE A 569 -1.87 -16.93 -28.67
N SER A 570 -1.31 -15.76 -28.44
CA SER A 570 -0.02 -15.61 -27.76
C SER A 570 0.10 -14.22 -27.15
N ASP A 571 0.82 -14.12 -26.04
CA ASP A 571 1.20 -12.85 -25.42
C ASP A 571 2.47 -12.23 -26.02
N SER A 572 2.85 -12.64 -27.25
CA SER A 572 4.11 -12.36 -27.98
C SER A 572 5.35 -13.13 -27.51
N VAL A 573 5.24 -13.87 -26.40
CA VAL A 573 6.37 -14.55 -25.77
C VAL A 573 6.05 -16.02 -25.49
N VAL A 574 4.87 -16.29 -24.95
CA VAL A 574 4.33 -17.60 -24.61
C VAL A 574 3.11 -17.86 -25.49
N PRO A 575 3.07 -18.97 -26.23
CA PRO A 575 1.88 -19.38 -26.98
C PRO A 575 0.83 -19.98 -26.03
N TYR A 576 -0.44 -19.94 -26.43
CA TYR A 576 -1.55 -20.49 -25.66
C TYR A 576 -1.31 -21.95 -25.27
N GLU A 577 -0.86 -22.81 -26.19
CA GLU A 577 -0.62 -24.23 -25.93
C GLU A 577 0.44 -24.47 -24.85
N SER A 578 1.36 -23.52 -24.67
CA SER A 578 2.35 -23.59 -23.60
C SER A 578 1.80 -23.08 -22.27
N SER A 579 0.90 -22.10 -22.31
CA SER A 579 0.29 -21.51 -21.10
C SER A 579 -0.95 -22.23 -20.59
N HIS A 580 -1.57 -23.05 -21.44
CA HIS A 580 -2.74 -23.84 -21.11
C HIS A 580 -2.37 -25.12 -20.35
N LEU A 581 -3.13 -25.41 -19.29
CA LEU A 581 -3.13 -26.68 -18.56
C LEU A 581 -4.55 -27.22 -18.49
N GLU A 582 -4.68 -28.55 -18.60
CA GLU A 582 -5.97 -29.23 -18.58
C GLU A 582 -6.66 -29.14 -17.20
N ASN A 583 -7.97 -28.89 -17.21
CA ASN A 583 -8.85 -28.80 -16.04
C ASN A 583 -8.53 -27.65 -15.05
N PRO A 584 -8.38 -26.39 -15.49
CA PRO A 584 -8.31 -25.25 -14.59
C PRO A 584 -9.69 -24.97 -13.97
N GLU A 585 -9.72 -24.44 -12.75
CA GLU A 585 -10.97 -23.94 -12.13
C GLU A 585 -11.48 -22.69 -12.87
N SER A 586 -10.57 -21.86 -13.40
CA SER A 586 -10.88 -20.84 -14.41
C SER A 586 -9.69 -20.58 -15.32
N GLU A 587 -9.98 -20.26 -16.58
CA GLU A 587 -9.00 -19.78 -17.55
C GLU A 587 -9.56 -18.56 -18.27
N ILE A 588 -8.80 -17.45 -18.28
CA ILE A 588 -9.20 -16.23 -18.97
C ILE A 588 -8.11 -15.75 -19.93
N LEU A 589 -8.55 -15.08 -21.00
CA LEU A 589 -7.69 -14.40 -21.95
C LEU A 589 -7.72 -12.89 -21.68
N VAL A 590 -6.55 -12.29 -21.47
CA VAL A 590 -6.38 -10.86 -21.24
C VAL A 590 -5.74 -10.22 -22.47
N PRO A 591 -6.37 -9.22 -23.11
CA PRO A 591 -5.77 -8.48 -24.22
C PRO A 591 -4.49 -7.75 -23.77
N SER A 592 -3.34 -8.38 -23.98
CA SER A 592 -2.04 -7.95 -23.42
C SER A 592 -0.91 -8.73 -24.08
N GLU A 593 0.25 -8.06 -24.21
CA GLU A 593 1.54 -8.75 -24.36
C GLU A 593 1.96 -9.45 -23.06
N HIS A 594 3.19 -9.92 -22.94
CA HIS A 594 3.65 -10.79 -21.84
C HIS A 594 3.58 -10.18 -20.44
N SER A 595 3.43 -8.85 -20.32
CA SER A 595 3.24 -8.14 -19.03
C SER A 595 1.81 -8.22 -18.49
N VAL A 596 1.18 -9.40 -18.60
CA VAL A 596 -0.22 -9.66 -18.22
C VAL A 596 -0.49 -9.33 -16.75
N GLN A 597 0.49 -9.55 -15.88
CA GLN A 597 0.43 -9.29 -14.46
C GLN A 597 0.30 -7.80 -14.09
N ASN A 598 0.42 -6.87 -15.04
CA ASN A 598 0.29 -5.42 -14.80
C ASN A 598 -1.04 -4.84 -15.29
N HIS A 599 -1.97 -5.68 -15.76
CA HIS A 599 -3.22 -5.24 -16.37
C HIS A 599 -4.42 -5.40 -15.41
N LEU A 600 -5.33 -4.42 -15.44
CA LEU A 600 -6.51 -4.39 -14.55
C LEU A 600 -7.41 -5.64 -14.67
N PRO A 601 -7.69 -6.22 -15.86
CA PRO A 601 -8.44 -7.47 -15.95
C PRO A 601 -7.81 -8.62 -15.15
N THR A 602 -6.48 -8.71 -15.14
CA THR A 602 -5.73 -9.69 -14.32
C THR A 602 -5.95 -9.43 -12.83
N PHE A 603 -5.90 -8.17 -12.39
CA PHE A 603 -6.15 -7.80 -10.99
C PHE A 603 -7.57 -8.20 -10.56
N LEU A 604 -8.56 -7.97 -11.41
CA LEU A 604 -9.96 -8.30 -11.16
C LEU A 604 -10.18 -9.82 -11.08
N GLU A 605 -9.50 -10.60 -11.92
CA GLU A 605 -9.59 -12.06 -11.85
C GLU A 605 -8.92 -12.63 -10.61
N VAL A 606 -7.72 -12.15 -10.25
CA VAL A 606 -7.07 -12.52 -8.98
C VAL A 606 -7.97 -12.15 -7.80
N LYS A 607 -8.57 -10.96 -7.81
CA LYS A 607 -9.56 -10.53 -6.82
C LYS A 607 -10.75 -11.49 -6.73
N ARG A 608 -11.33 -11.89 -7.85
CA ARG A 608 -12.44 -12.87 -7.91
C ARG A 608 -12.03 -14.21 -7.29
N ILE A 609 -10.87 -14.74 -7.70
CA ILE A 609 -10.33 -16.02 -7.21
C ILE A 609 -10.08 -15.98 -5.70
N LEU A 610 -9.49 -14.90 -5.17
CA LEU A 610 -9.26 -14.77 -3.73
C LEU A 610 -10.57 -14.69 -2.95
N LYS A 611 -11.61 -14.01 -3.48
CA LYS A 611 -12.93 -14.00 -2.83
C LYS A 611 -13.60 -15.37 -2.84
N GLU A 612 -13.49 -16.12 -3.93
CA GLU A 612 -13.97 -17.50 -4.04
C GLU A 612 -13.28 -18.39 -3.00
N HIS A 613 -11.95 -18.38 -2.97
CA HIS A 613 -11.13 -19.17 -2.04
C HIS A 613 -11.40 -18.86 -0.56
N ALA A 614 -11.77 -17.61 -0.25
CA ALA A 614 -12.14 -17.22 1.10
C ALA A 614 -13.44 -17.91 1.56
N LYS A 615 -14.42 -18.06 0.66
CA LYS A 615 -15.76 -18.60 0.94
C LYS A 615 -15.82 -20.11 1.04
N GLU A 616 -15.04 -20.83 0.23
CA GLU A 616 -15.10 -22.30 0.13
C GLU A 616 -14.86 -23.08 1.43
N ASN A 617 -14.32 -22.42 2.46
CA ASN A 617 -13.98 -23.07 3.74
C ASN A 617 -14.42 -22.25 4.96
N GLU A 618 -15.38 -21.33 4.80
CA GLU A 618 -16.12 -20.84 5.97
C GLU A 618 -17.10 -21.94 6.40
N PRO A 619 -17.17 -22.32 7.70
CA PRO A 619 -18.26 -23.17 8.15
C PRO A 619 -19.58 -22.49 7.75
N GLU A 620 -20.50 -23.26 7.16
CA GLU A 620 -21.84 -22.76 6.83
C GLU A 620 -22.34 -21.93 8.01
N LYS A 621 -22.48 -20.62 7.80
CA LYS A 621 -23.20 -19.80 8.77
C LYS A 621 -24.60 -20.38 8.80
N THR A 622 -24.94 -21.07 9.89
CA THR A 622 -26.32 -21.41 10.24
C THR A 622 -27.13 -20.15 9.99
N LYS A 623 -28.02 -20.20 8.99
CA LYS A 623 -28.94 -19.11 8.71
C LYS A 623 -29.58 -18.70 10.03
N PRO A 624 -29.54 -17.42 10.43
CA PRO A 624 -30.35 -17.00 11.56
C PRO A 624 -31.80 -17.32 11.19
N GLU A 625 -32.47 -18.10 12.04
CA GLU A 625 -33.90 -18.34 11.93
C GLU A 625 -34.60 -17.00 11.74
N GLY A 626 -35.47 -16.95 10.73
CA GLY A 626 -36.07 -15.74 10.22
C GLY A 626 -36.72 -14.92 11.34
N LYS A 627 -36.19 -13.73 11.60
CA LYS A 627 -37.02 -12.64 12.08
C LYS A 627 -37.68 -12.02 10.85
N ASN A 628 -39.00 -12.17 10.77
CA ASN A 628 -39.84 -11.45 9.83
C ASN A 628 -39.41 -9.97 9.79
N PRO A 629 -39.30 -9.35 8.60
CA PRO A 629 -39.15 -7.91 8.53
C PRO A 629 -40.40 -7.26 9.12
N LEU A 630 -40.21 -6.40 10.12
CA LEU A 630 -41.24 -5.45 10.52
C LEU A 630 -41.48 -4.50 9.34
N PRO A 631 -42.74 -4.20 9.00
CA PRO A 631 -43.03 -3.21 7.96
C PRO A 631 -42.65 -1.81 8.45
N PHE A 632 -42.21 -1.00 7.48
CA PHE A 632 -41.84 0.43 7.48
C PHE A 632 -40.36 0.75 7.59
#